data_AF-A0A6P8WYT7-F1
#
_entry.id   AF-A0A6P8WYT7-F1
#
_cell.length_a   1.000
_cell.length_b   1.000
_cell.length_c   1.000
_cell.angle_alpha   90.00
_cell.angle_beta   90.00
_cell.angle_gamma   90.00
#
_symmetry.space_group_name_H-M   'P 1'
#
loop_
_entity.id
_entity.type
_entity.pdbx_description
1 polymer ?
#
loop_
_entity_poly.entity_id
_entity_poly.type
_entity_poly.pdbx_seq_one_letter_code
_entity_poly.pdbx_strand_id
1 'polypeptide(L)'
;MNMYDCDFRLYLCSNCYHRCLWHELSQQEHRCKRCRLSYRGCIICNRQFEPRHMKDIYCKRCEFHLVKKVSNTPPPELDLELEHEVKDSPDSPEDRGNCAMSQRWKKIMAANGCYRD
;
A
#
# COMPACT_ATOMS: atom_id res chain seq x y z
N MET A 1 -17.64 16.45 -16.34
CA MET A 1 -17.15 15.31 -15.54
C MET A 1 -16.62 15.89 -14.24
N ASN A 2 -17.21 15.59 -13.09
CA ASN A 2 -16.76 16.16 -11.81
C ASN A 2 -15.40 15.58 -11.45
N MET A 3 -14.40 16.46 -11.28
CA MET A 3 -12.99 16.08 -11.04
C MET A 3 -12.78 15.29 -9.72
N TYR A 4 -13.77 15.32 -8.83
CA TYR A 4 -13.73 14.69 -7.50
C TYR A 4 -14.14 13.20 -7.47
N ASP A 5 -14.55 12.61 -8.61
CA ASP A 5 -15.06 11.22 -8.66
C ASP A 5 -14.07 10.24 -9.33
N CYS A 6 -12.84 10.69 -9.55
CA CYS A 6 -11.80 9.86 -10.16
C CYS A 6 -11.29 8.80 -9.16
N ASP A 7 -11.64 7.54 -9.42
CA ASP A 7 -11.11 6.41 -8.66
C ASP A 7 -9.65 6.14 -9.06
N PHE A 8 -8.72 6.71 -8.28
CA PHE A 8 -7.27 6.57 -8.48
C PHE A 8 -6.70 5.24 -7.97
N ARG A 9 -7.54 4.31 -7.49
CA ARG A 9 -7.06 2.99 -7.11
C ARG A 9 -6.51 2.26 -8.32
N LEU A 10 -5.56 1.37 -8.08
CA LEU A 10 -5.03 0.47 -9.10
C LEU A 10 -5.90 -0.78 -9.24
N TYR A 11 -6.17 -1.13 -10.49
CA TYR A 11 -6.66 -2.43 -10.91
C TYR A 11 -5.48 -3.30 -11.35
N LEU A 12 -5.49 -4.56 -10.96
CA LEU A 12 -4.54 -5.58 -11.42
C LEU A 12 -5.33 -6.73 -12.06
N CYS A 13 -5.06 -7.01 -13.33
CA CYS A 13 -5.62 -8.19 -14.00
C CYS A 13 -5.05 -9.48 -13.39
N SER A 14 -5.89 -10.49 -13.17
CA SER A 14 -5.42 -11.77 -12.60
C SER A 14 -4.77 -12.67 -13.63
N ASN A 15 -5.04 -12.43 -14.92
CA ASN A 15 -4.54 -13.26 -16.02
C ASN A 15 -3.25 -12.71 -16.65
N CYS A 16 -3.23 -11.44 -17.07
CA CYS A 16 -2.05 -10.84 -17.72
C CYS A 16 -1.21 -9.94 -16.81
N TYR A 17 -1.59 -9.78 -15.54
CA TYR A 17 -0.91 -8.90 -14.57
C TYR A 17 -0.76 -7.43 -14.99
N HIS A 18 -1.46 -7.01 -16.03
CA HIS A 18 -1.49 -5.61 -16.44
C HIS A 18 -2.16 -4.74 -15.37
N ARG A 19 -1.55 -3.59 -15.11
CA ARG A 19 -2.00 -2.59 -14.15
C ARG A 19 -2.60 -1.40 -14.90
N CYS A 20 -3.75 -0.93 -14.43
CA CYS A 20 -4.40 0.28 -14.91
C CYS A 20 -5.20 0.91 -13.77
N LEU A 21 -5.66 2.14 -13.92
CA LEU A 21 -6.48 2.80 -12.91
C LEU A 21 -7.94 2.35 -13.03
N TRP A 22 -8.66 2.33 -11.90
CA TRP A 22 -10.07 1.90 -11.89
C TRP A 22 -10.98 2.77 -12.76
N HIS A 23 -10.70 4.08 -12.86
CA HIS A 23 -11.45 4.99 -13.74
C HIS A 23 -11.11 4.80 -15.23
N GLU A 24 -10.00 4.14 -15.56
CA GLU A 24 -9.66 3.79 -16.94
C GLU A 24 -10.44 2.55 -17.41
N LEU A 25 -11.01 1.78 -16.49
CA LEU A 25 -11.94 0.69 -16.82
C LEU A 25 -13.28 1.24 -17.30
N SER A 26 -14.02 0.42 -18.04
CA SER A 26 -15.39 0.77 -18.44
C SER A 26 -16.25 1.02 -17.20
N GLN A 27 -17.14 2.01 -17.28
CA GLN A 27 -18.10 2.25 -16.19
C GLN A 27 -19.01 1.03 -15.96
N GLN A 28 -19.32 0.28 -17.01
CA GLN A 28 -20.18 -0.91 -16.97
C GLN A 28 -19.40 -2.18 -16.64
N GLU A 29 -18.08 -2.21 -16.90
CA GLU A 29 -17.28 -3.44 -16.83
C GLU A 29 -15.96 -3.25 -16.07
N HIS A 30 -15.81 -4.00 -14.99
CA HIS A 30 -14.61 -4.07 -14.13
C HIS A 30 -13.68 -5.19 -14.60
N ARG A 31 -13.12 -5.06 -15.80
CA ARG A 31 -12.28 -6.11 -16.41
C ARG A 31 -11.07 -5.55 -17.13
N CYS A 32 -10.07 -6.41 -17.30
CA CYS A 32 -8.92 -6.07 -18.12
C CYS A 32 -9.32 -5.90 -19.60
N LYS A 33 -8.94 -4.77 -20.21
CA LYS A 33 -9.16 -4.50 -21.64
C LYS A 33 -8.45 -5.50 -22.57
N ARG A 34 -7.37 -6.13 -22.10
CA ARG A 34 -6.55 -7.08 -22.87
C ARG A 34 -7.10 -8.50 -22.83
N CYS A 35 -7.42 -9.03 -21.65
CA CYS A 35 -7.78 -10.44 -21.51
C CYS A 35 -9.25 -10.76 -21.84
N ARG A 36 -10.18 -9.81 -21.67
CA ARG A 36 -11.62 -9.98 -21.96
C ARG A 36 -12.21 -11.34 -21.51
N LEU A 37 -11.84 -11.79 -20.31
CA LEU A 37 -12.32 -13.06 -19.75
C LEU A 37 -13.84 -13.09 -19.56
N SER A 38 -14.38 -14.29 -19.40
CA SER A 38 -15.83 -14.55 -19.26
C SER A 38 -16.45 -13.79 -18.10
N TYR A 39 -17.66 -13.25 -18.33
CA TYR A 39 -18.29 -12.33 -17.40
C TYR A 39 -18.99 -13.04 -16.24
N ARG A 40 -18.92 -12.41 -15.06
CA ARG A 40 -19.85 -12.60 -13.94
C ARG A 40 -20.41 -11.23 -13.53
N GLY A 41 -21.63 -11.20 -13.01
CA GLY A 41 -22.23 -9.99 -12.44
C GLY A 41 -21.87 -9.85 -10.96
N CYS A 42 -21.41 -8.68 -10.54
CA CYS A 42 -21.15 -8.39 -9.13
C CYS A 42 -22.46 -8.07 -8.41
N ILE A 43 -22.81 -8.81 -7.36
CA ILE A 43 -24.07 -8.57 -6.62
C ILE A 43 -24.10 -7.27 -5.81
N ILE A 44 -22.95 -6.60 -5.60
CA ILE A 44 -22.86 -5.34 -4.85
C ILE A 44 -23.01 -4.11 -5.77
N CYS A 45 -22.29 -4.09 -6.89
CA CYS A 45 -22.31 -2.93 -7.79
C CYS A 45 -23.02 -3.18 -9.12
N ASN A 46 -23.58 -4.38 -9.33
CA ASN A 46 -24.26 -4.82 -10.56
C ASN A 46 -23.43 -4.66 -11.85
N ARG A 47 -22.11 -4.46 -11.74
CA ARG A 47 -21.19 -4.37 -12.88
C ARG A 47 -20.66 -5.74 -13.25
N GLN A 48 -20.33 -5.91 -14.52
CA GLN A 48 -19.72 -7.13 -15.00
C GLN A 48 -18.23 -7.13 -14.65
N PHE A 49 -17.67 -8.26 -14.23
CA PHE A 49 -16.27 -8.35 -13.83
C PHE A 49 -15.63 -9.68 -14.22
N GLU A 50 -14.29 -9.68 -14.23
CA GLU A 50 -13.44 -10.85 -14.39
C GLU A 50 -13.39 -11.66 -13.08
N PRO A 51 -13.99 -12.87 -13.00
CA PRO A 51 -13.88 -13.71 -11.82
C PRO A 51 -12.44 -14.16 -11.60
N ARG A 52 -11.97 -14.18 -10.34
CA ARG A 52 -10.67 -14.81 -10.03
C ARG A 52 -10.79 -16.32 -10.22
N HIS A 53 -9.63 -17.00 -10.23
CA HIS A 53 -9.49 -18.46 -10.35
C HIS A 53 -10.42 -19.27 -9.42
N MET A 54 -10.94 -18.67 -8.34
CA MET A 54 -11.82 -19.27 -7.35
C MET A 54 -13.17 -18.51 -7.27
N LYS A 55 -14.10 -18.75 -8.20
CA LYS A 55 -15.56 -18.50 -8.09
C LYS A 55 -16.06 -17.25 -7.30
N ASP A 56 -15.39 -16.10 -7.38
CA ASP A 56 -15.85 -14.93 -6.64
C ASP A 56 -17.20 -14.43 -7.17
N ILE A 57 -18.10 -14.09 -6.25
CA ILE A 57 -19.44 -13.53 -6.53
C ILE A 57 -19.37 -11.99 -6.61
N TYR A 58 -18.28 -11.40 -6.12
CA TYR A 58 -18.07 -9.96 -6.05
C TYR A 58 -16.87 -9.54 -6.90
N CYS A 59 -16.95 -8.36 -7.51
CA CYS A 59 -15.81 -7.81 -8.25
C CYS A 59 -14.70 -7.34 -7.29
N LYS A 60 -13.46 -7.29 -7.81
CA LYS A 60 -12.28 -6.80 -7.07
C LYS A 60 -12.48 -5.43 -6.44
N ARG A 61 -13.27 -4.55 -7.07
CA ARG A 61 -13.61 -3.24 -6.50
C ARG A 61 -14.39 -3.44 -5.22
N CYS A 62 -15.52 -4.14 -5.26
CA CYS A 62 -16.37 -4.37 -4.09
C CYS A 62 -15.69 -5.20 -3.00
N GLU A 63 -14.96 -6.25 -3.38
CA GLU A 63 -14.15 -7.07 -2.47
C GLU A 63 -13.17 -6.21 -1.67
N PHE A 64 -12.43 -5.31 -2.35
CA PHE A 64 -11.52 -4.38 -1.67
C PHE A 64 -12.23 -3.43 -0.69
N HIS A 65 -13.49 -3.04 -0.94
CA HIS A 65 -14.24 -2.22 0.02
C HIS A 65 -14.70 -3.03 1.23
N LEU A 66 -14.95 -4.33 1.08
CA LEU A 66 -15.30 -5.20 2.21
C LEU A 66 -14.10 -5.43 3.12
N VAL A 67 -12.92 -5.71 2.56
CA VAL A 67 -11.67 -5.92 3.32
C VAL A 67 -11.25 -4.67 4.10
N LYS A 68 -11.69 -3.47 3.69
CA LYS A 68 -11.42 -2.22 4.41
C LYS A 68 -12.10 -2.12 5.78
N LYS A 69 -13.09 -2.96 6.12
CA LYS A 69 -13.57 -3.06 7.51
C LYS A 69 -12.57 -3.90 8.30
N VAL A 70 -11.57 -3.21 8.86
CA VAL A 70 -10.59 -3.73 9.81
C VAL A 70 -11.33 -4.42 10.95
N SER A 71 -10.89 -5.61 11.35
CA SER A 71 -11.46 -6.26 12.52
C SER A 71 -11.23 -5.38 13.74
N ASN A 72 -12.22 -5.26 14.62
CA ASN A 72 -12.04 -4.61 15.92
C ASN A 72 -11.15 -5.44 16.86
N THR A 73 -10.41 -6.42 16.34
CA THR A 73 -9.46 -7.18 17.13
C THR A 73 -8.28 -6.27 17.41
N PRO A 74 -8.00 -5.93 18.67
CA PRO A 74 -6.82 -5.17 18.99
C PRO A 74 -5.58 -5.93 18.47
N PRO A 75 -4.55 -5.22 17.96
CA PRO A 75 -3.30 -5.86 17.60
C PRO A 75 -2.74 -6.61 18.82
N PRO A 76 -2.05 -7.74 18.62
CA PRO A 76 -1.42 -8.45 19.73
C PRO A 76 -0.43 -7.53 20.44
N GLU A 77 -0.39 -7.59 21.77
CA GLU A 77 0.65 -6.92 22.55
C GLU A 77 2.01 -7.50 22.14
N LEU A 78 2.87 -6.63 21.61
CA LEU A 78 4.27 -6.98 21.36
C LEU A 78 5.01 -6.77 22.67
N ASP A 79 5.46 -7.86 23.29
CA ASP A 79 6.36 -7.83 24.43
C ASP A 79 7.77 -7.48 23.94
N LEU A 80 7.98 -6.19 23.67
CA LEU A 80 9.28 -5.63 23.35
C LEU A 80 9.92 -5.22 24.68
N GLU A 81 10.58 -6.18 25.34
CA GLU A 81 11.53 -5.88 26.40
C GLU A 81 12.62 -4.97 25.79
N LEU A 82 12.48 -3.67 26.04
CA LEU A 82 13.48 -2.69 25.67
C LEU A 82 14.66 -2.89 26.64
N GLU A 83 15.63 -3.72 26.26
CA GLU A 83 16.88 -3.90 27.02
C GLU A 83 17.56 -2.54 27.18
N HIS A 84 17.34 -1.91 28.33
CA HIS A 84 17.93 -0.65 28.70
C HIS A 84 18.99 -0.93 29.77
N GLU A 85 20.12 -1.52 29.34
CA GLU A 85 21.28 -1.69 30.21
C GLU A 85 22.46 -0.87 29.70
N VAL A 86 22.67 0.22 30.43
CA VAL A 86 23.85 1.07 30.49
C VAL A 86 25.09 0.23 30.81
N LYS A 87 26.12 0.28 29.96
CA LYS A 87 27.47 -0.15 30.34
C LYS A 87 28.45 1.02 30.23
N ASP A 88 28.67 1.67 31.36
CA ASP A 88 29.94 2.34 31.65
C ASP A 88 31.05 1.28 31.67
N SER A 89 32.00 1.37 30.74
CA SER A 89 33.36 0.82 30.88
C SER A 89 34.31 1.58 29.94
N PRO A 90 35.47 2.05 30.43
CA PRO A 90 36.44 2.80 29.63
C PRO A 90 37.35 1.85 28.82
N ASP A 91 37.91 2.36 27.73
CA ASP A 91 38.90 1.77 26.81
C ASP A 91 38.42 0.81 25.68
N SER A 92 38.04 1.38 24.52
CA SER A 92 38.66 1.05 23.22
C SER A 92 38.19 1.97 22.08
N PRO A 93 39.00 2.19 21.03
CA PRO A 93 38.81 3.26 20.06
C PRO A 93 37.94 2.81 18.89
N GLU A 94 36.64 3.08 18.93
CA GLU A 94 35.74 2.89 17.78
C GLU A 94 35.15 4.22 17.31
N ASP A 95 35.95 4.91 16.50
CA ASP A 95 35.52 5.92 15.55
C ASP A 95 34.70 5.26 14.42
N ARG A 96 33.48 4.80 14.74
CA ARG A 96 32.46 4.47 13.74
C ARG A 96 31.11 4.18 14.40
N GLY A 97 30.24 5.18 14.48
CA GLY A 97 28.82 4.85 14.64
C GLY A 97 27.88 5.94 15.14
N ASN A 98 28.35 6.88 15.96
CA ASN A 98 27.44 7.80 16.66
C ASN A 98 27.31 9.17 16.01
N CYS A 99 27.07 9.21 14.69
CA CYS A 99 26.47 10.39 14.11
C CYS A 99 24.96 10.30 14.35
N ALA A 100 24.49 10.88 15.47
CA ALA A 100 23.08 11.00 15.78
C ALA A 100 22.31 11.38 14.51
N MET A 101 21.18 10.70 14.24
CA MET A 101 20.42 10.86 12.99
C MET A 101 20.15 12.33 12.63
N SER A 102 20.04 13.20 13.65
CA SER A 102 19.97 14.66 13.51
C SER A 102 21.17 15.29 12.79
N GLN A 103 22.39 14.87 13.09
CA GLN A 103 23.61 15.35 12.42
C GLN A 103 23.72 14.82 11.00
N ARG A 104 23.34 13.57 10.76
CA ARG A 104 23.31 13.00 9.40
C ARG A 104 22.28 13.70 8.52
N TRP A 105 21.11 14.01 9.08
CA TRP A 105 20.07 14.76 8.38
C TRP A 105 20.51 16.18 8.04
N LYS A 106 21.19 16.88 8.96
CA LYS A 106 21.78 18.19 8.71
C LYS A 106 22.78 18.18 7.54
N LYS A 107 23.65 17.16 7.46
CA LYS A 107 24.60 17.00 6.34
C LYS A 107 23.88 16.80 5.00
N ILE A 108 22.82 15.98 4.97
CA ILE A 108 22.03 15.74 3.75
C ILE A 108 21.34 17.03 3.28
N MET A 109 20.76 17.79 4.21
CA MET A 109 20.08 19.04 3.89
C MET A 109 21.05 20.12 3.40
N ALA A 110 22.24 20.21 4.00
CA ALA A 110 23.30 21.12 3.56
C ALA A 110 23.82 20.76 2.16
N ALA A 111 24.04 19.48 1.87
CA ALA A 111 24.51 19.02 0.56
C ALA A 111 23.50 19.30 -0.57
N ASN A 112 22.20 19.32 -0.25
CA ASN A 112 21.13 19.59 -1.20
C ASN A 112 20.74 21.08 -1.26
N GLY A 113 21.51 21.98 -0.62
CA GLY A 113 21.22 23.42 -0.59
C GLY A 113 19.89 23.78 0.10
N CYS A 114 19.35 22.86 0.91
CA CYS A 114 18.05 22.97 1.56
C CYS A 114 18.16 23.44 3.02
N TYR A 115 19.37 23.74 3.50
CA TYR A 115 19.59 24.29 4.84
C TYR A 115 19.46 25.81 4.79
N ARG A 116 18.57 26.37 5.61
CA ARG A 116 18.40 27.82 5.82
C ARG A 116 18.74 28.12 7.27
N ASP A 117 19.61 29.10 7.49
CA ASP A 117 20.02 29.59 8.82
C ASP A 117 18.84 30.13 9.65
#